data_AF-A0A2Z6CNQ9-F1
#
_entry.id   AF-A0A2Z6CNQ9-F1
#
_cell.length_a   1.000
_cell.length_b   1.000
_cell.length_c   1.000
_cell.angle_alpha   90.00
_cell.angle_beta   90.00
_cell.angle_gamma   90.00
#
_symmetry.space_group_name_H-M   'P 1'
#
loop_
_entity.id
_entity.type
_entity.pdbx_description
1 polymer ?
#
loop_
_entity_poly.entity_id
_entity_poly.type
_entity_poly.pdbx_seq_one_letter_code
_entity_poly.pdbx_strand_id
1 'polypeptide(L)'
;MQSIFWSVEEVASRAKQFYENGIRQNVEHGDNIGKMIVIDAETGEYGIDPTGVETALKLKQKNPNARLFTIRIGYDVAVSFGGAM
;
A
#
# COMPACT_ATOMS: atom_id res chain seq x y z
N MET A 1 -9.52 -16.73 -11.11
CA MET A 1 -9.57 -16.27 -9.71
C MET A 1 -10.88 -15.53 -9.55
N GLN A 2 -11.78 -15.98 -8.69
CA GLN A 2 -13.07 -15.30 -8.49
C GLN A 2 -12.80 -13.95 -7.82
N SER A 3 -13.22 -12.86 -8.43
CA SER A 3 -13.14 -11.54 -7.80
C SER A 3 -14.08 -11.53 -6.60
N ILE A 4 -13.53 -11.72 -5.41
CA ILE A 4 -14.25 -11.44 -4.18
C ILE A 4 -14.42 -9.92 -4.12
N PHE A 5 -15.67 -9.45 -4.11
CA PHE A 5 -15.97 -8.04 -3.93
C PHE A 5 -15.77 -7.69 -2.45
N TRP A 6 -14.52 -7.53 -2.05
CA TRP A 6 -14.21 -6.93 -0.76
C TRP A 6 -14.63 -5.47 -0.74
N SER A 7 -15.18 -5.07 0.39
CA SER A 7 -15.42 -3.67 0.74
C SER A 7 -14.09 -2.95 0.84
N VAL A 8 -14.10 -1.63 0.70
CA VAL A 8 -12.88 -0.81 0.85
C VAL A 8 -12.23 -1.01 2.23
N GLU A 9 -13.04 -1.23 3.27
CA GLU A 9 -12.59 -1.50 4.64
C GLU A 9 -11.89 -2.85 4.77
N GLU A 10 -12.39 -3.88 4.10
CA GLU A 10 -11.78 -5.22 4.09
C GLU A 10 -10.42 -5.21 3.36
N VAL A 11 -10.34 -4.49 2.23
CA VAL A 11 -9.08 -4.28 1.49
C VAL A 11 -8.06 -3.56 2.38
N ALA A 12 -8.47 -2.48 3.04
CA ALA A 12 -7.61 -1.70 3.93
C ALA A 12 -7.13 -2.53 5.12
N SER A 13 -8.04 -3.24 5.79
CA SER A 13 -7.73 -4.09 6.95
C SER A 13 -6.71 -5.17 6.57
N ARG A 14 -6.93 -5.88 5.47
CA ARG A 14 -6.04 -6.95 5.03
C ARG A 14 -4.66 -6.44 4.60
N ALA A 15 -4.61 -5.35 3.84
CA ALA A 15 -3.33 -4.71 3.50
C ALA A 15 -2.57 -4.23 4.74
N LYS A 16 -3.28 -3.66 5.73
CA LYS A 16 -2.69 -3.27 7.02
C LYS A 16 -2.14 -4.47 7.79
N GLN A 17 -2.84 -5.60 7.80
CA GLN A 17 -2.33 -6.83 8.43
C GLN A 17 -1.03 -7.31 7.78
N PHE A 18 -0.92 -7.27 6.44
CA PHE A 18 0.35 -7.57 5.77
C PHE A 18 1.45 -6.59 6.16
N TYR A 19 1.11 -5.30 6.25
CA TYR A 19 2.04 -4.28 6.68
C TYR A 19 2.57 -4.56 8.09
N GLU A 20 1.69 -4.69 9.08
CA GLU A 20 2.05 -4.82 10.49
C GLU A 20 2.76 -6.14 10.82
N ASN A 21 2.29 -7.27 10.26
CA ASN A 21 2.78 -8.59 10.63
C ASN A 21 4.02 -9.04 9.85
N GLY A 22 4.48 -8.26 8.87
CA GLY A 22 5.50 -8.74 7.94
C GLY A 22 6.31 -7.62 7.31
N ILE A 23 5.65 -6.69 6.63
CA ILE A 23 6.37 -5.75 5.77
C ILE A 23 7.07 -4.66 6.59
N ARG A 24 6.43 -4.17 7.66
CA ARG A 24 6.89 -3.05 8.49
C ARG A 24 8.34 -3.19 8.95
N GLN A 25 8.71 -4.36 9.49
CA GLN A 25 10.07 -4.65 9.96
C GLN A 25 11.13 -4.58 8.84
N ASN A 26 10.72 -4.77 7.58
CA ASN A 26 11.58 -4.74 6.40
C ASN A 26 11.60 -3.39 5.68
N VAL A 27 10.67 -2.47 5.98
CA VAL A 27 10.51 -1.24 5.19
C VAL A 27 10.57 0.04 6.03
N GLU A 28 10.31 -0.01 7.34
CA GLU A 28 10.43 1.17 8.21
C GLU A 28 11.87 1.44 8.64
N HIS A 29 12.76 1.65 7.67
CA HIS A 29 14.14 2.06 7.94
C HIS A 29 14.75 2.82 6.76
N GLY A 30 15.77 3.64 7.06
CA GLY A 30 16.56 4.35 6.06
C GLY A 30 15.72 5.26 5.15
N ASP A 31 16.03 5.23 3.85
CA ASP A 31 15.43 6.08 2.82
C ASP A 31 13.98 5.68 2.46
N ASN A 32 13.42 4.66 3.11
CA ASN A 32 12.03 4.25 2.88
C ASN A 32 11.03 5.09 3.68
N ILE A 33 11.43 5.68 4.79
CA ILE A 33 10.55 6.51 5.62
C ILE A 33 10.00 7.68 4.79
N GLY A 34 8.67 7.85 4.80
CA GLY A 34 7.98 8.90 4.05
C GLY A 34 7.67 8.57 2.59
N LYS A 35 8.19 7.46 2.05
CA LYS A 35 7.74 6.93 0.75
C LYS A 35 6.39 6.23 0.88
N MET A 36 5.76 6.00 -0.27
CA MET A 36 4.52 5.26 -0.36
C MET A 36 4.83 3.79 -0.63
N ILE A 37 4.15 2.91 0.11
CA ILE A 37 4.08 1.49 -0.19
C ILE A 37 2.68 1.18 -0.70
N VAL A 38 2.60 0.48 -1.83
CA VAL A 38 1.34 -0.03 -2.38
C VAL A 38 1.32 -1.54 -2.20
N ILE A 39 0.28 -2.04 -1.56
CA ILE A 39 0.12 -3.45 -1.20
C ILE A 39 -1.12 -3.99 -1.92
N ASP A 40 -0.99 -5.11 -2.61
CA ASP A 40 -2.13 -5.89 -3.06
C ASP A 40 -2.72 -6.67 -1.87
N ALA A 41 -3.92 -6.29 -1.46
CA ALA A 41 -4.62 -6.93 -0.35
C ALA A 41 -4.94 -8.40 -0.64
N GLU A 42 -4.97 -8.88 -1.88
CA GLU A 42 -5.22 -10.30 -2.16
C GLU A 42 -4.01 -11.17 -1.84
N THR A 43 -2.85 -10.73 -2.31
CA THR A 43 -1.62 -11.54 -2.37
C THR A 43 -0.56 -11.14 -1.34
N GLY A 44 -0.62 -9.91 -0.82
CA GLY A 44 0.45 -9.32 -0.02
C GLY A 44 1.65 -8.84 -0.85
N GLU A 45 1.59 -8.93 -2.18
CA GLU A 45 2.63 -8.37 -3.06
C GLU A 45 2.64 -6.84 -2.93
N TYR A 46 3.83 -6.26 -2.83
CA TYR A 46 3.98 -4.82 -2.62
C TYR A 46 5.13 -4.23 -3.40
N GLY A 47 5.08 -2.92 -3.58
CA GLY A 47 6.20 -2.13 -4.05
C GLY A 47 6.24 -0.77 -3.36
N ILE A 48 7.40 -0.13 -3.41
CA ILE A 48 7.67 1.15 -2.77
C ILE A 48 8.12 2.13 -3.84
N ASP A 49 7.50 3.30 -3.88
CA ASP A 49 7.95 4.43 -4.68
C ASP A 49 7.56 5.75 -4.00
N PRO A 50 8.09 6.90 -4.43
CA PRO A 50 7.84 8.18 -3.75
C PRO A 50 6.36 8.58 -3.70
N THR A 51 5.52 8.13 -4.64
CA THR A 51 4.13 8.58 -4.80
C THR A 51 3.09 7.45 -4.71
N GLY A 52 3.51 6.20 -4.87
CA GLY A 52 2.68 5.01 -5.02
C GLY A 52 2.13 4.81 -6.44
N VAL A 53 2.27 5.78 -7.34
CA VAL A 53 1.59 5.74 -8.65
C VAL A 53 2.21 4.70 -9.57
N GLU A 54 3.53 4.70 -9.70
CA GLU A 54 4.23 3.75 -10.58
C GLU A 54 4.05 2.31 -10.10
N THR A 55 4.13 2.09 -8.79
CA THR A 55 3.89 0.77 -8.22
C THR A 55 2.46 0.31 -8.47
N ALA A 56 1.47 1.17 -8.24
CA ALA A 56 0.06 0.83 -8.46
C ALA A 56 -0.19 0.44 -9.93
N LEU A 57 0.38 1.19 -10.88
CA LEU A 57 0.29 0.88 -12.31
C LEU A 57 0.91 -0.48 -12.64
N LYS A 58 2.10 -0.79 -12.10
CA LYS A 58 2.77 -2.09 -12.32
C LYS A 58 1.96 -3.25 -11.75
N LEU A 59 1.45 -3.12 -10.53
CA LEU A 59 0.61 -4.15 -9.90
C LEU A 59 -0.70 -4.36 -10.68
N LYS A 60 -1.33 -3.29 -11.16
CA LYS A 60 -2.53 -3.38 -12.01
C LYS A 60 -2.27 -3.99 -13.39
N GLN A 61 -1.11 -3.73 -13.99
CA GLN A 61 -0.71 -4.37 -15.25
C GLN A 61 -0.53 -5.88 -15.08
N LYS A 62 0.06 -6.31 -13.95
CA LYS A 62 0.24 -7.73 -13.64
C LYS A 62 -1.07 -8.42 -13.29
N ASN A 63 -1.90 -7.78 -12.48
CA ASN A 63 -3.22 -8.26 -12.10
C ASN A 63 -4.27 -7.13 -12.19
N PRO A 64 -5.10 -7.10 -13.25
CA PRO A 64 -6.14 -6.08 -13.42
C PRO A 64 -7.11 -6.00 -12.22
N ASN A 65 -7.34 -7.14 -11.56
CA ASN A 65 -8.25 -7.27 -10.42
C ASN A 65 -7.57 -6.98 -9.07
N ALA A 66 -6.27 -6.64 -9.05
CA ALA A 66 -5.54 -6.38 -7.80
C ALA A 66 -6.27 -5.35 -6.93
N ARG A 67 -6.40 -5.65 -5.63
CA ARG A 67 -7.09 -4.78 -4.66
C ARG A 67 -6.04 -4.02 -3.87
N LEU A 68 -5.65 -2.88 -4.40
CA LEU A 68 -4.51 -2.13 -3.89
C LEU A 68 -4.90 -1.23 -2.72
N PHE A 69 -4.01 -1.12 -1.74
CA PHE A 69 -4.07 -0.15 -0.66
C PHE A 69 -2.70 0.49 -0.46
N THR A 70 -2.68 1.80 -0.22
CA THR A 70 -1.45 2.58 -0.12
C THR A 70 -1.25 3.10 1.29
N ILE A 71 -0.05 2.92 1.84
CA ILE A 71 0.35 3.39 3.17
C ILE A 71 1.59 4.27 3.01
N ARG A 72 1.74 5.28 3.86
CA ARG A 72 2.99 6.04 3.96
C ARG A 72 3.87 5.45 5.05
N ILE A 73 5.06 5.00 4.66
CA ILE A 73 5.97 4.28 5.55
C ILE A 73 6.39 5.19 6.71
N GLY A 74 6.17 4.75 7.95
CA GLY A 74 6.53 5.50 9.16
C GLY A 74 5.53 6.60 9.56
N TYR A 75 4.36 6.70 8.92
CA TYR A 75 3.33 7.70 9.24
C TYR A 75 1.95 7.05 9.40
N ASP A 76 1.12 7.62 10.28
CA ASP A 76 -0.27 7.18 10.48
C ASP A 76 -1.21 7.67 9.35
N VAL A 77 -0.80 8.72 8.63
CA VAL A 77 -1.53 9.33 7.52
C VAL A 77 -0.77 9.19 6.20
N ALA A 78 -1.50 8.81 5.13
CA ALA A 78 -0.93 8.75 3.79
C ALA A 78 -0.66 10.16 3.22
N VAL A 79 -1.67 11.04 3.31
CA VAL A 79 -1.60 12.42 2.81
C VAL A 79 -2.38 13.32 3.77
N SER A 80 -1.84 14.50 4.05
CA SER A 80 -2.53 15.58 4.77
C SER A 80 -2.87 16.71 3.80
N PHE A 81 -4.11 17.20 3.86
CA PHE A 81 -4.52 18.40 3.13
C PHE A 81 -4.38 19.63 4.04
N GLY A 82 -3.84 20.74 3.52
CA GLY A 82 -3.78 22.01 4.27
C GLY A 82 -2.39 22.49 4.72
N GLY A 83 -1.31 22.01 4.12
CA GLY A 83 0.01 22.60 4.32
C GLY A 83 0.08 24.01 3.69
N ALA A 84 -0.15 25.04 4.50
CA ALA A 84 0.42 26.34 4.22
C ALA A 84 1.95 26.23 4.29
N MET A 85 2.65 26.95 3.40
CA MET A 85 4.10 27.10 3.42
C MET A 85 4.64 27.42 4.81
#